data_AF-A0A1C0B8W0-F1
#
_entry.id   AF-A0A1C0B8W0-F1
#
_cell.length_a   1.000
_cell.length_b   1.000
_cell.length_c   1.000
_cell.angle_alpha   90.00
_cell.angle_beta   90.00
_cell.angle_gamma   90.00
#
_symmetry.space_group_name_H-M   'P 1'
#
loop_
_entity.id
_entity.type
_entity.pdbx_description
1 polymer ?
#
loop_
_entity_poly.entity_id
_entity_poly.type
_entity_poly.pdbx_seq_one_letter_code
_entity_poly.pdbx_strand_id
1 'polypeptide(L)'
;MRKTLLVLAPIFIVIIIGFLLINEEKEIKIEDNRNQNLYKILQEHFPYTIKKIDEDNSEIVFKDGREIEESSNSQLFHIIDQIEKDWADKYLILDGSVLVILDDYKQEKRRIQLNEEETNWIKEYFGI
;
A
#
# COMPACT_ATOMS: atom_id res chain seq x y z
N MET A 1 -20.09 -45.65 5.41
CA MET A 1 -18.66 -45.40 5.07
C MET A 1 -18.55 -44.00 4.46
N ARG A 2 -18.12 -43.00 5.22
CA ARG A 2 -17.86 -41.63 4.74
C ARG A 2 -16.36 -41.38 4.82
N LYS A 3 -15.65 -41.58 3.71
CA LYS A 3 -14.22 -41.27 3.57
C LYS A 3 -14.00 -40.67 2.17
N THR A 4 -14.40 -39.42 1.98
CA THR A 4 -14.15 -38.68 0.73
C THR A 4 -13.83 -37.20 0.97
N LEU A 5 -13.56 -36.79 2.22
CA LEU A 5 -13.18 -35.41 2.56
C LEU A 5 -11.66 -35.21 2.73
N LEU A 6 -10.85 -36.26 2.62
CA LEU A 6 -9.42 -36.22 2.99
C LEU A 6 -8.46 -36.00 1.82
N VAL A 7 -8.96 -35.92 0.57
CA VAL A 7 -8.10 -35.81 -0.63
C VAL A 7 -8.09 -34.39 -1.25
N LEU A 8 -9.00 -33.51 -0.83
CA LEU A 8 -9.08 -32.12 -1.33
C LEU A 8 -8.30 -31.10 -0.48
N ALA A 9 -7.95 -31.44 0.76
CA ALA A 9 -7.18 -30.56 1.64
C ALA A 9 -5.77 -30.19 1.14
N PRO A 10 -4.95 -31.10 0.55
CA PRO A 10 -3.60 -30.73 0.14
C PRO A 10 -3.56 -29.86 -1.12
N ILE A 11 -4.59 -29.91 -1.98
CA ILE A 11 -4.66 -29.10 -3.21
C ILE A 11 -4.99 -27.64 -2.89
N PHE A 12 -5.83 -27.39 -1.90
CA PHE A 12 -6.19 -26.04 -1.49
C PHE A 12 -5.00 -25.29 -0.84
N ILE A 13 -4.14 -26.01 -0.12
CA ILE A 13 -2.93 -25.45 0.51
C ILE A 13 -1.90 -25.00 -0.54
N VAL A 14 -1.73 -25.76 -1.64
CA VAL A 14 -0.80 -25.40 -2.73
C VAL A 14 -1.27 -24.16 -3.49
N ILE A 15 -2.59 -23.97 -3.65
CA ILE A 15 -3.15 -22.76 -4.30
C ILE A 15 -2.95 -21.52 -3.42
N ILE A 16 -3.13 -21.64 -2.09
CA ILE A 16 -2.90 -20.53 -1.16
C ILE A 16 -1.41 -20.15 -1.08
N ILE A 17 -0.51 -21.15 -1.05
CA ILE A 17 0.95 -20.90 -1.04
C ILE A 17 1.42 -20.33 -2.40
N GLY A 18 0.84 -20.80 -3.51
CA GLY A 18 1.12 -20.26 -4.85
C GLY A 18 0.66 -18.80 -5.01
N PHE A 19 -0.46 -18.40 -4.39
CA PHE A 19 -0.92 -17.02 -4.41
C PHE A 19 -0.06 -16.10 -3.53
N LEU A 20 0.49 -16.61 -2.42
CA LEU A 20 1.39 -15.85 -1.53
C LEU A 20 2.78 -15.58 -2.14
N LEU A 21 3.23 -16.39 -3.11
CA LEU A 21 4.55 -16.26 -3.74
C LEU A 21 4.58 -15.33 -4.97
N ILE A 22 3.43 -14.90 -5.50
CA ILE A 22 3.37 -14.02 -6.69
C ILE A 22 3.52 -12.54 -6.32
N ASN A 23 3.43 -12.20 -5.03
CA ASN A 23 3.60 -10.82 -4.55
C ASN A 23 5.06 -10.44 -4.25
N GLU A 24 6.05 -11.20 -4.72
CA GLU A 24 7.44 -10.75 -4.77
C GLU A 24 7.65 -9.76 -5.95
N GLU A 25 6.84 -8.70 -6.00
CA GLU A 25 7.25 -7.51 -6.71
C GLU A 25 8.45 -6.94 -5.95
N LYS A 26 9.58 -6.80 -6.64
CA LYS A 26 10.79 -6.16 -6.10
C LYS A 26 10.43 -4.73 -5.72
N GLU A 27 10.02 -4.55 -4.47
CA GLU A 27 9.80 -3.23 -3.89
C GLU A 27 11.09 -2.43 -4.00
N ILE A 28 11.03 -1.30 -4.69
CA ILE A 28 12.06 -0.28 -4.60
C ILE A 28 11.99 0.22 -3.15
N LYS A 29 12.91 -0.25 -2.30
CA LYS A 29 13.13 0.32 -0.98
C LYS A 29 13.60 1.76 -1.17
N ILE A 30 12.65 2.69 -1.23
CA ILE A 30 12.93 4.09 -0.97
C ILE A 30 13.31 4.12 0.51
N GLU A 31 14.62 4.20 0.79
CA GLU A 31 15.16 4.27 2.14
C GLU A 31 14.84 5.64 2.72
N ASP A 32 13.59 5.78 3.13
CA ASP A 32 13.06 6.94 3.80
C ASP A 32 12.81 6.56 5.26
N ASN A 33 13.19 7.44 6.17
CA ASN A 33 13.18 7.27 7.62
C ASN A 33 11.75 7.33 8.19
N ARG A 34 10.75 6.99 7.37
CA ARG A 34 9.34 6.88 7.71
C ARG A 34 9.16 5.74 8.71
N ASN A 35 8.17 5.83 9.61
CA ASN A 35 7.82 4.72 10.49
C ASN A 35 7.50 3.48 9.63
N GLN A 36 8.49 2.59 9.52
CA GLN A 36 8.56 1.61 8.44
C GLN A 36 7.39 0.62 8.47
N ASN A 37 6.75 0.44 9.62
CA ASN A 37 5.64 -0.50 9.76
C ASN A 37 4.32 0.11 9.28
N LEU A 38 3.97 1.31 9.76
CA LEU A 38 2.73 1.96 9.37
C LEU A 38 2.74 2.32 7.89
N TYR A 39 3.86 2.84 7.39
CA TYR A 39 3.99 3.19 5.98
C TYR A 39 3.81 1.96 5.07
N LYS A 40 4.39 0.81 5.41
CA LYS A 40 4.18 -0.45 4.65
C LYS A 40 2.72 -0.88 4.61
N ILE A 41 2.01 -0.72 5.72
CA ILE A 41 0.57 -1.03 5.78
C ILE A 41 -0.22 -0.10 4.85
N LEU A 42 0.13 1.19 4.80
CA LEU A 42 -0.51 2.17 3.91
C LEU A 42 -0.18 1.92 2.44
N GLN A 43 1.04 1.49 2.14
CA GLN A 43 1.51 1.21 0.78
C GLN A 43 0.66 0.14 0.07
N GLU A 44 0.13 -0.85 0.82
CA GLU A 44 -0.83 -1.84 0.29
C GLU A 44 -2.10 -1.19 -0.29
N HIS A 45 -2.44 0.00 0.19
CA HIS A 45 -3.68 0.70 -0.14
C HIS A 45 -3.50 1.84 -1.14
N PHE A 46 -2.27 2.25 -1.45
CA PHE A 46 -2.03 3.32 -2.41
C PHE A 46 -2.53 2.98 -3.82
N PRO A 47 -2.95 3.99 -4.59
CA PRO A 47 -3.59 3.78 -5.89
C PRO A 47 -2.57 3.59 -7.04
N TYR A 48 -1.29 3.37 -6.75
CA TYR A 48 -0.24 3.22 -7.75
C TYR A 48 0.77 2.12 -7.41
N THR A 49 1.60 1.78 -8.39
CA THR A 49 2.85 1.02 -8.24
C THR A 49 3.97 1.78 -8.96
N ILE A 50 5.22 1.54 -8.54
CA ILE A 50 6.40 2.16 -9.16
C ILE A 50 7.12 1.09 -9.97
N LYS A 51 7.28 1.33 -11.26
CA LYS A 51 8.00 0.45 -12.16
C LYS A 51 9.29 1.12 -12.59
N LYS A 52 10.42 0.47 -12.31
CA LYS A 52 11.73 0.94 -12.80
C LYS A 52 11.83 0.72 -14.31
N ILE A 53 12.13 1.78 -15.05
CA ILE A 53 12.40 1.70 -16.49
C ILE A 53 13.90 1.46 -16.71
N ASP A 54 14.74 2.36 -16.19
CA ASP A 54 16.20 2.30 -16.31
C ASP A 54 16.89 2.80 -15.02
N GLU A 55 18.19 3.09 -15.06
CA GLU A 55 18.94 3.54 -13.87
C GLU A 55 18.48 4.89 -13.32
N ASP A 56 17.99 5.79 -14.18
CA ASP A 56 17.68 7.19 -13.85
C ASP A 56 16.19 7.50 -13.90
N ASN A 57 15.37 6.63 -14.51
CA ASN A 57 13.95 6.83 -14.76
C ASN A 57 13.07 5.73 -14.16
N SER A 58 11.94 6.15 -13.60
CA SER A 58 10.88 5.28 -13.11
C SER A 58 9.53 5.77 -13.58
N GLU A 59 8.55 4.90 -13.48
CA GLU A 59 7.21 5.08 -14.00
C GLU A 59 6.20 4.82 -12.87
N ILE A 60 5.25 5.74 -12.67
CA ILE A 60 4.16 5.59 -11.72
C ILE A 60 2.95 5.02 -12.46
N VAL A 61 2.62 3.76 -12.18
CA VAL A 61 1.50 3.05 -12.81
C VAL A 61 0.30 3.06 -11.87
N PHE A 62 -0.78 3.74 -12.24
CA PHE A 62 -2.00 3.78 -11.42
C PHE A 62 -2.85 2.51 -11.58
N LYS A 63 -3.38 2.02 -10.47
CA LYS A 63 -4.21 0.79 -10.41
C LYS A 63 -5.59 0.94 -11.03
N ASP A 64 -6.08 2.18 -11.15
CA ASP A 64 -7.38 2.54 -11.71
C ASP A 64 -7.36 2.79 -13.23
N GLY A 65 -6.20 2.62 -13.88
CA GLY A 65 -6.04 2.82 -15.32
C GLY A 65 -5.86 4.29 -15.73
N ARG A 66 -5.58 5.20 -14.78
CA ARG A 66 -5.09 6.55 -15.10
C ARG A 66 -3.79 6.49 -15.92
N GLU A 67 -3.52 7.59 -16.61
CA GLU A 67 -2.32 7.76 -17.42
C GLU A 67 -1.07 7.53 -16.57
N ILE A 68 -0.13 6.81 -17.17
CA ILE A 68 1.10 6.42 -16.52
C ILE A 68 2.05 7.62 -16.55
N GLU A 69 2.64 7.96 -15.40
CA GLU A 69 3.52 9.12 -15.27
C GLU A 69 4.99 8.69 -15.23
N GLU A 70 5.73 8.98 -16.31
CA GLU A 70 7.18 8.81 -16.34
C GLU A 70 7.86 9.97 -15.61
N SER A 71 8.86 9.67 -14.78
CA SER A 71 9.58 10.68 -14.01
C SER A 71 11.02 10.27 -13.77
N SER A 72 11.91 11.27 -13.74
CA SER A 72 13.28 11.03 -13.27
C SER A 72 13.23 10.64 -11.80
N ASN A 73 14.11 9.73 -11.38
CA ASN A 73 14.18 9.24 -10.00
C ASN A 73 14.36 10.37 -8.98
N SER A 74 15.01 11.47 -9.39
CA SER A 74 15.20 12.68 -8.58
C SER A 74 13.92 13.48 -8.31
N GLN A 75 12.92 13.42 -9.21
CA GLN A 75 11.66 14.15 -9.09
C GLN A 75 10.52 13.26 -8.59
N LEU A 76 10.67 11.95 -8.77
CA LEU A 76 9.69 10.92 -8.42
C LEU A 76 9.18 11.05 -6.98
N PHE A 77 10.06 11.36 -6.02
CA PHE A 77 9.69 11.50 -4.62
C PHE A 77 8.65 12.60 -4.39
N HIS A 78 8.79 13.74 -5.06
CA HIS A 78 7.85 14.86 -4.90
C HIS A 78 6.46 14.54 -5.47
N ILE A 79 6.43 13.82 -6.59
CA ILE A 79 5.18 13.40 -7.24
C ILE A 79 4.47 12.36 -6.38
N ILE A 80 5.22 11.37 -5.89
CA ILE A 80 4.72 10.35 -4.96
C ILE A 80 4.13 11.00 -3.72
N ASP A 81 4.86 11.91 -3.08
CA ASP A 81 4.42 12.59 -1.86
C ASP A 81 3.10 13.35 -2.08
N GLN A 82 2.94 14.00 -3.24
CA GLN A 82 1.69 14.66 -3.60
C GLN A 82 0.54 13.66 -3.81
N ILE A 83 0.78 12.56 -4.53
CA ILE A 83 -0.24 11.52 -4.77
C ILE A 83 -0.69 10.89 -3.46
N GLU A 84 0.26 10.58 -2.57
CA GLU A 84 -0.01 9.98 -1.27
C GLU A 84 -0.82 10.92 -0.38
N LYS A 85 -0.51 12.22 -0.36
CA LYS A 85 -1.28 13.25 0.36
C LYS A 85 -2.69 13.44 -0.20
N ASP A 86 -2.83 13.51 -1.52
CA ASP A 86 -4.14 13.63 -2.19
C ASP A 86 -5.01 12.39 -1.96
N TRP A 87 -4.40 11.22 -1.89
CA TRP A 87 -5.07 9.99 -1.51
C TRP A 87 -5.47 10.02 -0.03
N ALA A 88 -4.57 10.43 0.86
CA ALA A 88 -4.83 10.48 2.28
C ALA A 88 -6.01 11.40 2.64
N ASP A 89 -6.09 12.59 2.05
CA ASP A 89 -7.21 13.52 2.23
C ASP A 89 -8.58 12.89 1.89
N LYS A 90 -8.60 11.96 0.92
CA LYS A 90 -9.82 11.30 0.47
C LYS A 90 -10.14 10.04 1.27
N TYR A 91 -9.13 9.29 1.69
CA TYR A 91 -9.29 7.91 2.13
C TYR A 91 -8.82 7.66 3.56
N LEU A 92 -8.18 8.61 4.22
CA LEU A 92 -7.79 8.50 5.62
C LEU A 92 -8.64 9.40 6.51
N ILE A 93 -9.04 8.85 7.66
CA ILE A 93 -9.64 9.63 8.75
C ILE A 93 -8.84 9.29 10.02
N LEU A 94 -8.34 10.32 10.69
CA LEU A 94 -7.70 10.18 12.00
C LEU A 94 -8.69 10.53 13.10
N ASP A 95 -9.10 9.54 13.89
CA ASP A 95 -9.99 9.70 15.06
C ASP A 95 -9.21 9.39 16.34
N GLY A 96 -8.67 10.44 16.96
CA GLY A 96 -7.80 10.33 18.13
C GLY A 96 -6.50 9.57 17.82
N SER A 97 -6.40 8.35 18.33
CA SER A 97 -5.27 7.42 18.09
C SER A 97 -5.63 6.31 17.10
N VAL A 98 -6.74 6.44 16.38
CA VAL A 98 -7.21 5.42 15.45
C VAL A 98 -7.21 5.98 14.03
N LEU A 99 -6.45 5.34 13.15
CA LEU A 99 -6.47 5.63 11.73
C LEU A 99 -7.48 4.72 11.02
N VAL A 100 -8.41 5.33 10.31
CA VAL A 100 -9.42 4.64 9.53
C VAL A 100 -9.10 4.84 8.05
N ILE A 101 -8.96 3.73 7.32
CA ILE A 101 -8.80 3.70 5.87
C ILE A 101 -10.16 3.42 5.27
N LEU A 102 -10.59 4.27 4.35
CA LEU A 102 -11.84 4.17 3.62
C LEU A 102 -11.67 3.47 2.28
N ASP A 103 -12.77 2.93 1.75
CA ASP A 103 -12.86 2.53 0.35
C ASP A 103 -13.44 3.64 -0.55
N ASP A 104 -13.61 3.33 -1.84
CA ASP A 104 -14.17 4.25 -2.84
C ASP A 104 -15.63 4.64 -2.56
N TYR A 105 -16.34 3.84 -1.76
CA TYR A 105 -17.71 4.10 -1.32
C TYR A 105 -17.78 4.81 0.04
N LYS A 106 -16.63 5.28 0.56
CA LYS A 106 -16.48 5.91 1.88
C LYS A 106 -16.86 4.98 3.04
N GLN A 107 -16.78 3.68 2.85
CA GLN A 107 -16.96 2.68 3.90
C GLN A 107 -15.63 2.37 4.56
N GLU A 108 -15.67 1.98 5.84
CA GLU A 108 -14.50 1.56 6.59
C GLU A 108 -13.91 0.27 5.98
N LYS A 109 -12.72 0.38 5.41
CA LYS A 109 -11.97 -0.73 4.83
C LYS A 109 -11.01 -1.35 5.83
N ARG A 110 -10.36 -0.51 6.64
CA ARG A 110 -9.39 -0.94 7.64
C ARG A 110 -9.32 0.07 8.78
N ARG A 111 -9.04 -0.41 9.99
CA ARG A 111 -8.81 0.39 11.17
C ARG A 111 -7.49 -0.01 11.80
N ILE A 112 -6.68 0.98 12.15
CA ILE A 112 -5.33 0.78 12.68
C ILE A 112 -5.24 1.57 13.98
N GLN A 113 -4.93 0.87 15.07
CA GLN A 113 -4.62 1.52 16.34
C GLN A 113 -3.19 2.05 16.25
N LEU A 114 -3.05 3.37 16.35
CA LEU A 114 -1.76 4.05 16.34
C LEU A 114 -1.27 4.25 17.77
N ASN A 115 0.05 4.20 17.93
CA ASN A 115 0.74 4.76 19.09
C ASN A 115 0.99 6.28 18.90
N GLU A 116 1.58 6.93 19.90
CA GLU A 116 1.82 8.38 19.87
C GLU A 116 2.79 8.81 18.75
N GLU A 117 3.86 8.05 18.54
CA GLU A 117 4.85 8.30 17.49
C GLU A 117 4.23 8.18 16.10
N GLU A 118 3.46 7.12 15.87
CA GLU A 118 2.71 6.88 14.62
C GLU A 118 1.66 7.96 14.37
N THR A 119 0.97 8.40 15.43
CA THR A 119 -0.04 9.47 15.34
C THR A 119 0.63 10.78 14.92
N ASN A 120 1.76 11.15 15.54
CA ASN A 120 2.49 12.36 15.17
C ASN A 120 3.04 12.27 13.75
N TRP A 121 3.59 11.12 13.37
CA TRP A 121 4.07 10.89 12.01
C TRP A 121 2.98 11.06 10.96
N ILE A 122 1.77 10.50 11.18
CA ILE A 122 0.64 10.67 10.25
C ILE A 122 0.27 12.14 10.08
N LYS A 123 0.20 12.88 11.18
CA LYS A 123 -0.13 14.31 11.17
C LYS A 123 0.92 15.13 10.44
N GLU A 124 2.20 14.84 10.67
CA GLU A 124 3.32 15.55 10.03
C GLU A 124 3.43 15.21 8.54
N TYR A 125 3.29 13.94 8.18
CA TYR A 125 3.48 13.46 6.81
C TYR A 125 2.31 13.85 5.91
N PHE A 126 1.07 13.57 6.34
CA PHE A 126 -0.13 13.79 5.53
C PHE A 126 -0.83 15.14 5.80
N GLY A 127 -0.49 15.83 6.90
CA GLY A 127 -1.09 17.12 7.24
C GLY A 127 -2.55 17.05 7.73
N ILE A 128 -2.97 15.91 8.29
CA ILE A 128 -4.34 15.62 8.77
C ILE A 128 -4.48 15.95 10.26
#